data_AF-A0AA38PK42-F1
#
_entry.id   AF-A0AA38PK42-F1
#
_cell.length_a   1.000
_cell.length_b   1.000
_cell.length_c   1.000
_cell.angle_alpha   90.00
_cell.angle_beta   90.00
_cell.angle_gamma   90.00
#
_symmetry.space_group_name_H-M   'P 1'
#
loop_
_entity.id
_entity.type
_entity.pdbx_description
1 polymer ?
#
loop_
_entity_poly.entity_id
_entity_poly.type
_entity_poly.pdbx_seq_one_letter_code
_entity_poly.pdbx_strand_id
1 'polypeptide(L)'
;MKNTNLKRPFQLAKDVFGSANKNMGSHEELSYQDTKSFLLAHQDIRIAKLGYTCLELNEGLGLCHIDRPWAINPEGDGARYHWVALLAQDAAIKSHFYLTAAFSPQPYLEYGQLRILVSCDVERLEMALQRVVSFLQNLVHFLSVNRLNQAINTQAKDLLDDLKKLIVLTLDEIPIDQHALDLFRSG
;
A
#
# COMPACT_ATOMS: atom_id res chain seq x y z
N MET A 1 33.87 18.81 3.39
CA MET A 1 33.17 18.34 4.60
C MET A 1 31.77 18.94 4.64
N LYS A 2 30.73 18.14 4.36
CA LYS A 2 29.37 18.28 4.90
C LYS A 2 28.69 16.93 4.74
N ASN A 3 28.49 16.29 5.87
CA ASN A 3 27.98 14.94 6.06
C ASN A 3 26.46 15.06 6.21
N THR A 4 25.69 14.67 5.21
CA THR A 4 24.22 14.64 5.31
C THR A 4 23.78 13.23 5.71
N ASN A 5 23.35 13.13 6.97
CA ASN A 5 22.78 11.95 7.62
C ASN A 5 21.57 11.38 6.84
N LEU A 6 21.81 10.38 6.00
CA LEU A 6 20.79 9.45 5.50
C LEU A 6 20.63 8.31 6.52
N LYS A 7 19.91 8.56 7.61
CA LYS A 7 19.57 7.57 8.65
C LYS A 7 18.06 7.55 8.96
N ARG A 8 17.19 7.58 7.94
CA ARG A 8 15.73 7.63 8.15
C ARG A 8 14.82 6.69 7.34
N PRO A 9 15.26 5.61 6.67
CA PRO A 9 14.30 4.62 6.14
C PRO A 9 13.88 3.56 7.18
N PHE A 10 14.67 3.33 8.24
CA PHE A 10 14.50 2.17 9.14
C PHE A 10 13.43 2.30 10.25
N GLN A 11 12.96 3.50 10.56
CA GLN A 11 11.95 3.69 11.60
C GLN A 11 10.53 3.40 11.08
N LEU A 12 10.29 3.64 9.78
CA LEU A 12 8.96 3.57 9.16
C LEU A 12 8.39 2.14 9.12
N ALA A 13 9.23 1.12 8.92
CA ALA A 13 8.78 -0.28 8.86
C ALA A 13 8.33 -0.84 10.22
N LYS A 14 8.84 -0.30 11.33
CA LYS A 14 8.44 -0.74 12.68
C LYS A 14 7.03 -0.30 13.05
N ASP A 15 6.64 0.89 12.63
CA ASP A 15 5.35 1.47 13.01
C ASP A 15 4.20 0.84 12.21
N VAL A 16 4.45 0.38 10.97
CA VAL A 16 3.43 -0.25 10.11
C VAL A 16 3.01 -1.64 10.59
N PHE A 17 3.91 -2.43 11.18
CA PHE A 17 3.65 -3.86 11.49
C PHE A 17 3.58 -4.19 13.00
N GLY A 18 3.92 -3.25 13.88
CA GLY A 18 4.27 -3.55 15.28
C GLY A 18 3.26 -3.22 16.39
N SER A 19 2.01 -2.82 16.14
CA SER A 19 1.12 -2.43 17.25
C SER A 19 -0.34 -2.84 17.08
N ALA A 20 -0.64 -4.05 17.55
CA ALA A 20 -1.99 -4.46 17.92
C ALA A 20 -2.34 -3.91 19.31
N ASN A 21 -2.91 -2.69 19.40
CA ASN A 21 -3.65 -2.27 20.59
C ASN A 21 -4.56 -1.04 20.36
N LYS A 22 -5.88 -1.23 20.56
CA LYS A 22 -7.01 -0.31 20.88
C LYS A 22 -7.12 1.11 20.28
N ASN A 23 -6.22 1.59 19.44
CA ASN A 23 -6.30 2.87 18.70
C ASN A 23 -6.27 2.63 17.18
N MET A 24 -7.11 1.73 16.67
CA MET A 24 -7.12 1.34 15.24
C MET A 24 -7.29 2.54 14.31
N GLY A 25 -8.12 3.53 14.68
CA GLY A 25 -8.37 4.72 13.86
C GLY A 25 -7.16 5.63 13.67
N SER A 26 -6.25 5.74 14.66
CA SER A 26 -5.05 6.56 14.52
C SER A 26 -3.95 5.86 13.72
N HIS A 27 -3.92 4.52 13.73
CA HIS A 27 -2.90 3.75 13.01
C HIS A 27 -3.14 3.75 11.50
N GLU A 28 -4.39 3.55 11.07
CA GLU A 28 -4.76 3.63 9.65
C GLU A 28 -4.56 5.03 9.07
N GLU A 29 -4.89 6.06 9.86
CA GLU A 29 -4.64 7.46 9.49
C GLU A 29 -3.15 7.74 9.30
N LEU A 30 -2.31 7.36 10.27
CA LEU A 30 -0.87 7.55 10.18
C LEU A 30 -0.29 6.79 8.97
N SER A 31 -0.66 5.52 8.78
CA SER A 31 -0.22 4.72 7.65
C SER A 31 -0.60 5.34 6.29
N TYR A 32 -1.82 5.89 6.20
CA TYR A 32 -2.28 6.60 5.01
C TYR A 32 -1.46 7.88 4.77
N GLN A 33 -1.29 8.72 5.79
CA GLN A 33 -0.54 9.98 5.66
C GLN A 33 0.94 9.75 5.36
N ASP A 34 1.54 8.73 5.96
CA ASP A 34 2.92 8.33 5.70
C ASP A 34 3.07 7.87 4.25
N THR A 35 2.16 7.02 3.77
CA THR A 35 2.14 6.57 2.37
C THR A 35 1.97 7.73 1.40
N LYS A 36 1.00 8.62 1.66
CA LYS A 36 0.75 9.80 0.82
C LYS A 36 1.98 10.70 0.76
N SER A 37 2.58 11.01 1.90
CA SER A 37 3.76 11.88 2.00
C SER A 37 4.99 11.27 1.34
N PHE A 38 5.22 9.97 1.54
CA PHE A 38 6.32 9.25 0.92
C PHE A 38 6.21 9.25 -0.61
N LEU A 39 5.04 8.92 -1.16
CA LEU A 39 4.82 8.88 -2.60
C LEU A 39 4.93 10.28 -3.23
N LEU A 40 4.43 11.31 -2.54
CA LEU A 40 4.57 12.70 -2.95
C LEU A 40 6.04 13.13 -3.03
N ALA A 41 6.87 12.72 -2.07
CA ALA A 41 8.29 13.06 -2.04
C ALA A 41 9.12 12.43 -3.16
N HIS A 42 8.60 11.40 -3.84
CA HIS A 42 9.29 10.64 -4.88
C HIS A 42 8.56 10.66 -6.23
N GLN A 43 7.75 11.69 -6.52
CA GLN A 43 6.92 11.76 -7.75
C GLN A 43 7.71 11.74 -9.06
N ASP A 44 9.02 11.95 -9.02
CA ASP A 44 9.93 11.75 -10.15
C ASP A 44 10.03 10.27 -10.56
N ILE A 45 9.73 9.33 -9.65
CA ILE A 45 9.69 7.90 -9.92
C ILE A 45 8.28 7.49 -10.36
N ARG A 46 8.20 6.79 -11.50
CA ARG A 46 6.93 6.44 -12.13
C ARG A 46 5.98 5.66 -11.22
N ILE A 47 6.48 4.66 -10.49
CA ILE A 47 5.67 3.87 -9.54
C ILE A 47 5.12 4.77 -8.43
N ALA A 48 5.94 5.67 -7.88
CA ALA A 48 5.51 6.59 -6.83
C ALA A 48 4.40 7.51 -7.34
N LYS A 49 4.59 8.07 -8.54
CA LYS A 49 3.61 8.93 -9.20
C LYS A 49 2.28 8.20 -9.42
N LEU A 50 2.30 6.99 -9.94
CA LEU A 50 1.08 6.19 -10.16
C LEU A 50 0.37 5.89 -8.83
N GLY A 51 1.11 5.48 -7.80
CA GLY A 51 0.57 5.25 -6.45
C GLY A 51 -0.07 6.51 -5.85
N TYR A 52 0.61 7.66 -5.98
CA TYR A 52 0.08 8.94 -5.52
C TYR A 52 -1.20 9.36 -6.27
N THR A 53 -1.21 9.22 -7.60
CA THR A 53 -2.40 9.49 -8.41
C THR A 53 -3.59 8.62 -8.00
N CYS A 54 -3.37 7.37 -7.57
CA CYS A 54 -4.44 6.54 -7.03
C CYS A 54 -5.09 7.18 -5.79
N LEU A 55 -4.29 7.71 -4.86
CA LEU A 55 -4.80 8.38 -3.65
C LEU A 55 -5.58 9.65 -3.98
N GLU A 56 -5.06 10.50 -4.88
CA GLU A 56 -5.76 11.72 -5.32
C GLU A 56 -7.11 11.41 -5.96
N LEU A 57 -7.15 10.38 -6.81
CA LEU A 57 -8.41 9.94 -7.42
C LEU A 57 -9.38 9.43 -6.35
N ASN A 58 -8.90 8.66 -5.37
CA ASN A 58 -9.74 8.13 -4.29
C ASN A 58 -10.45 9.23 -3.49
N GLU A 59 -9.72 10.31 -3.18
CA GLU A 59 -10.28 11.49 -2.48
C GLU A 59 -11.42 12.14 -3.28
N GLY A 60 -11.34 12.13 -4.62
CA GLY A 60 -12.36 12.68 -5.50
C GLY A 60 -13.57 11.76 -5.79
N LEU A 61 -13.49 10.46 -5.50
CA LEU A 61 -14.56 9.50 -5.83
C LEU A 61 -15.74 9.52 -4.85
N GLY A 62 -15.58 10.09 -3.65
CA GLY A 62 -16.64 10.14 -2.63
C GLY A 62 -17.05 8.77 -2.05
N LEU A 63 -16.25 7.73 -2.28
CA LEU A 63 -16.48 6.36 -1.75
C LEU A 63 -15.92 6.18 -0.32
N CYS A 64 -14.98 7.04 0.06
CA CYS A 64 -14.44 7.15 1.42
C CYS A 64 -15.01 8.38 2.13
N HIS A 65 -14.81 8.46 3.44
CA HIS A 65 -15.13 9.68 4.18
C HIS A 65 -14.27 10.86 3.70
N ILE A 66 -14.88 12.04 3.55
CA ILE A 66 -14.18 13.27 3.12
C ILE A 66 -13.01 13.60 4.04
N ASP A 67 -13.23 13.52 5.35
CA ASP A 67 -12.19 13.82 6.36
C ASP A 67 -11.29 12.62 6.67
N ARG A 68 -11.62 11.43 6.15
CA ARG A 68 -10.91 10.18 6.40
C ARG A 68 -10.85 9.33 5.12
N PRO A 69 -10.04 9.71 4.12
CA PRO A 69 -9.94 9.00 2.84
C PRO A 69 -9.39 7.56 2.96
N TRP A 70 -8.88 7.20 4.14
CA TRP A 70 -8.54 5.82 4.51
C TRP A 70 -9.75 4.97 4.93
N ALA A 71 -10.87 5.58 5.31
CA ALA A 71 -12.05 4.88 5.79
C ALA A 71 -13.17 4.88 4.73
N ILE A 72 -13.68 3.69 4.39
CA ILE A 72 -14.84 3.52 3.51
C ILE A 72 -16.06 4.17 4.18
N ASN A 73 -16.85 4.94 3.42
CA ASN A 73 -18.09 5.51 3.94
C ASN A 73 -19.19 4.42 3.99
N PRO A 74 -19.62 3.96 5.18
CA PRO A 74 -20.60 2.89 5.31
C PRO A 74 -22.04 3.34 4.98
N GLU A 75 -22.30 4.65 5.04
CA GLU A 75 -23.63 5.23 4.81
C GLU A 75 -23.85 5.61 3.34
N GLY A 76 -22.80 5.53 2.52
CA GLY A 76 -22.83 5.88 1.09
C GLY A 76 -22.59 4.69 0.16
N ASP A 77 -22.29 5.03 -1.09
CA ASP A 77 -21.94 4.05 -2.13
C ASP A 77 -20.62 3.31 -1.82
N GLY A 78 -19.82 3.80 -0.87
CA GLY A 78 -18.60 3.14 -0.37
C GLY A 78 -18.82 1.69 0.08
N ALA A 79 -19.90 1.40 0.82
CA ALA A 79 -20.20 0.03 1.24
C ALA A 79 -20.53 -0.90 0.05
N ARG A 80 -21.26 -0.39 -0.94
CA ARG A 80 -21.69 -1.13 -2.13
C ARG A 80 -20.53 -1.37 -3.10
N TYR A 81 -19.62 -0.41 -3.20
CA TYR A 81 -18.46 -0.42 -4.08
C TYR A 81 -17.14 -0.48 -3.30
N HIS A 82 -17.09 -1.26 -2.22
CA HIS A 82 -15.95 -1.32 -1.32
C HIS A 82 -14.64 -1.75 -2.01
N TRP A 83 -14.70 -2.60 -3.04
CA TRP A 83 -13.48 -2.97 -3.78
C TRP A 83 -12.89 -1.78 -4.53
N VAL A 84 -13.73 -0.87 -5.04
CA VAL A 84 -13.27 0.36 -5.68
C VAL A 84 -12.57 1.26 -4.65
N ALA A 85 -13.18 1.42 -3.47
CA ALA A 85 -12.62 2.23 -2.38
C ALA A 85 -11.27 1.67 -1.88
N LEU A 86 -11.14 0.35 -1.80
CA LEU A 86 -9.89 -0.31 -1.37
C LEU A 86 -8.81 -0.32 -2.45
N LEU A 87 -9.19 -0.38 -3.74
CA LEU A 87 -8.26 -0.55 -4.85
C LEU A 87 -7.20 0.56 -4.89
N ALA A 88 -7.63 1.81 -4.72
CA ALA A 88 -6.72 2.94 -4.76
C ALA A 88 -5.72 2.93 -3.59
N GLN A 89 -6.20 2.60 -2.39
CA GLN A 89 -5.36 2.49 -1.19
C GLN A 89 -4.36 1.36 -1.32
N ASP A 90 -4.80 0.18 -1.77
CA ASP A 90 -3.92 -1.00 -1.94
C ASP A 90 -2.84 -0.76 -3.01
N ALA A 91 -3.19 -0.11 -4.12
CA ALA A 91 -2.24 0.29 -5.16
C ALA A 91 -1.16 1.25 -4.62
N ALA A 92 -1.56 2.23 -3.81
CA ALA A 92 -0.64 3.18 -3.20
C ALA A 92 0.28 2.51 -2.18
N ILE A 93 -0.27 1.67 -1.30
CA ILE A 93 0.51 0.92 -0.30
C ILE A 93 1.54 0.02 -0.99
N LYS A 94 1.16 -0.69 -2.05
CA LYS A 94 2.09 -1.54 -2.82
C LYS A 94 3.19 -0.73 -3.49
N SER A 95 2.86 0.45 -4.01
CA SER A 95 3.84 1.37 -4.59
C SER A 95 4.85 1.83 -3.54
N HIS A 96 4.38 2.25 -2.36
CA HIS A 96 5.24 2.65 -1.25
C HIS A 96 6.10 1.48 -0.78
N PHE A 97 5.49 0.32 -0.53
CA PHE A 97 6.19 -0.89 -0.09
C PHE A 97 7.32 -1.30 -1.04
N TYR A 98 7.02 -1.37 -2.35
CA TYR A 98 8.02 -1.72 -3.36
C TYR A 98 9.18 -0.72 -3.36
N LEU A 99 8.89 0.58 -3.34
CA LEU A 99 9.93 1.61 -3.37
C LEU A 99 10.80 1.59 -2.11
N THR A 100 10.22 1.37 -0.94
CA THR A 100 10.97 1.20 0.31
C THR A 100 11.94 0.03 0.21
N ALA A 101 11.52 -1.10 -0.39
CA ALA A 101 12.40 -2.24 -0.63
C ALA A 101 13.47 -1.94 -1.70
N ALA A 102 13.10 -1.24 -2.77
CA ALA A 102 14.00 -0.91 -3.89
C ALA A 102 15.09 0.10 -3.52
N PHE A 103 14.83 0.99 -2.56
CA PHE A 103 15.82 1.93 -2.02
C PHE A 103 16.77 1.29 -1.01
N SER A 104 16.48 0.08 -0.56
CA SER A 104 17.38 -0.66 0.31
C SER A 104 18.58 -1.18 -0.50
N PRO A 105 19.82 -1.13 0.04
CA PRO A 105 21.03 -1.59 -0.66
C PRO A 105 20.96 -3.05 -1.15
N GLN A 106 20.08 -3.82 -0.54
CA GLN A 106 19.63 -5.13 -0.97
C GLN A 106 18.11 -5.12 -0.86
N PRO A 107 17.34 -5.81 -1.72
CA PRO A 107 15.87 -5.77 -1.74
C PRO A 107 15.23 -6.53 -0.56
N TYR A 108 15.78 -6.36 0.64
CA TYR A 108 15.28 -6.88 1.89
C TYR A 108 14.60 -5.78 2.68
N LEU A 109 13.51 -6.17 3.34
CA LEU A 109 12.94 -5.42 4.45
C LEU A 109 13.26 -6.17 5.74
N GLU A 110 13.75 -5.44 6.75
CA GLU A 110 14.06 -6.02 8.05
C GLU A 110 12.89 -5.78 9.02
N TYR A 111 12.42 -6.86 9.67
CA TYR A 111 11.44 -6.77 10.75
C TYR A 111 11.94 -7.55 11.97
N GLY A 112 12.50 -6.83 12.94
CA GLY A 112 13.19 -7.45 14.07
C GLY A 112 14.44 -8.19 13.60
N GLN A 113 14.46 -9.51 13.75
CA GLN A 113 15.52 -10.39 13.23
C GLN A 113 15.18 -11.02 11.87
N LEU A 114 13.98 -10.77 11.34
CA LEU A 114 13.55 -11.32 10.06
C LEU A 114 14.07 -10.46 8.92
N ARG A 115 14.59 -11.13 7.88
CA ARG A 115 14.87 -10.53 6.58
C ARG A 115 13.84 -11.01 5.58
N ILE A 116 13.17 -10.08 4.93
CA ILE A 116 12.11 -10.38 3.96
C ILE A 116 12.62 -9.94 2.59
N LEU A 117 12.95 -10.91 1.73
CA LEU A 117 13.26 -10.66 0.34
C LEU A 117 11.99 -10.23 -0.40
N VAL A 118 12.05 -9.07 -1.04
CA VAL A 118 10.99 -8.55 -1.88
C VAL A 118 11.35 -8.80 -3.34
N SER A 119 10.60 -9.69 -3.98
CA SER A 119 10.70 -9.94 -5.42
C SER A 119 9.50 -9.32 -6.13
N CYS A 120 9.77 -8.53 -7.16
CA CYS A 120 8.73 -7.88 -7.94
C CYS A 120 9.21 -7.67 -9.39
N ASP A 121 8.36 -8.05 -10.34
CA ASP A 121 8.52 -7.66 -11.74
C ASP A 121 8.04 -6.21 -11.90
N VAL A 122 9.00 -5.30 -12.02
CA VAL A 122 8.79 -3.85 -12.03
C VAL A 122 7.89 -3.42 -13.19
N GLU A 123 8.11 -3.99 -14.38
CA GLU A 123 7.32 -3.65 -15.56
C GLU A 123 5.86 -4.10 -15.38
N ARG A 124 5.65 -5.30 -14.83
CA ARG A 124 4.30 -5.80 -14.52
C ARG A 124 3.62 -4.97 -13.44
N LEU A 125 4.35 -4.52 -12.42
CA LEU A 125 3.83 -3.61 -11.39
C LEU A 125 3.41 -2.27 -12.01
N GLU A 126 4.27 -1.64 -12.82
CA GLU A 126 3.93 -0.40 -13.50
C GLU A 126 2.70 -0.53 -14.39
N MET A 127 2.61 -1.61 -15.19
CA MET A 127 1.45 -1.86 -16.05
C MET A 127 0.17 -2.06 -15.23
N ALA A 128 0.24 -2.78 -14.11
CA ALA A 128 -0.92 -2.99 -13.25
C ALA A 128 -1.38 -1.68 -12.59
N LEU A 129 -0.45 -0.88 -12.06
CA LEU A 129 -0.74 0.43 -11.49
C LEU A 129 -1.34 1.38 -12.54
N GLN A 130 -0.82 1.38 -13.76
CA GLN A 130 -1.38 2.16 -14.86
C GLN A 130 -2.82 1.72 -15.19
N ARG A 131 -3.11 0.41 -15.19
CA ARG A 131 -4.48 -0.11 -15.37
C ARG A 131 -5.42 0.38 -14.26
N VAL A 132 -4.94 0.40 -13.01
CA VAL A 132 -5.72 0.92 -11.86
C VAL A 132 -5.98 2.41 -12.01
N VAL A 133 -4.98 3.23 -12.33
CA VAL A 133 -5.16 4.66 -12.57
C VAL A 133 -6.19 4.91 -13.67
N SER A 134 -6.06 4.23 -14.82
CA SER A 134 -7.01 4.36 -15.92
C SER A 134 -8.42 3.96 -15.52
N PHE A 135 -8.57 2.90 -14.72
CA PHE A 135 -9.86 2.47 -14.19
C PHE A 135 -10.48 3.52 -13.26
N LEU A 136 -9.71 4.06 -12.31
CA LEU A 136 -10.16 5.09 -11.37
C LEU A 136 -10.52 6.41 -12.09
N GLN A 137 -9.76 6.81 -13.10
CA GLN A 137 -10.07 7.98 -13.93
C GLN A 137 -11.40 7.82 -14.68
N ASN A 138 -11.63 6.65 -15.28
CA ASN A 138 -12.90 6.35 -15.93
C ASN A 138 -14.07 6.36 -14.94
N LEU A 139 -13.84 5.96 -13.68
CA LEU A 139 -14.86 5.99 -12.65
C LEU A 139 -15.28 7.39 -12.24
N VAL A 140 -14.35 8.35 -12.18
CA VAL A 140 -14.69 9.77 -11.96
C VAL A 140 -15.71 10.22 -13.00
N HIS A 141 -15.53 9.81 -14.26
CA HIS A 141 -16.50 10.08 -15.32
C HIS A 141 -17.84 9.35 -15.09
N PHE A 142 -17.83 8.06 -14.75
CA PHE A 142 -19.07 7.30 -14.51
C PHE A 142 -19.90 7.77 -13.31
N LEU A 143 -19.24 8.23 -12.26
CA LEU A 143 -19.89 8.85 -11.10
C LEU A 143 -20.62 10.13 -11.49
N SER A 144 -20.00 10.98 -12.32
CA SER A 144 -20.65 12.21 -12.82
C SER A 144 -21.94 11.97 -13.60
N VAL A 145 -22.15 10.75 -14.12
CA VAL A 145 -23.34 10.36 -14.90
C VAL A 145 -24.21 9.29 -14.20
N ASN A 146 -23.96 8.99 -12.91
CA ASN A 146 -24.69 8.00 -12.11
C ASN A 146 -24.77 6.60 -12.75
N ARG A 147 -23.67 6.10 -13.34
CA ARG A 147 -23.62 4.81 -14.05
C ARG A 147 -22.91 3.68 -13.29
N LEU A 148 -22.74 3.81 -11.98
CA LEU A 148 -22.14 2.72 -11.21
C LEU A 148 -23.03 1.47 -11.22
N ASN A 149 -22.41 0.31 -11.42
CA ASN A 149 -23.08 -0.98 -11.43
C ASN A 149 -22.18 -2.07 -10.83
N GLN A 150 -22.75 -3.25 -10.62
CA GLN A 150 -22.01 -4.34 -9.95
C GLN A 150 -20.78 -4.82 -10.75
N ALA A 151 -20.79 -4.71 -12.08
CA ALA A 151 -19.67 -5.13 -12.91
C ALA A 151 -18.41 -4.30 -12.64
N ILE A 152 -18.57 -3.00 -12.32
CA ILE A 152 -17.46 -2.14 -11.89
C ILE A 152 -16.82 -2.66 -10.61
N ASN A 153 -17.63 -3.06 -9.63
CA ASN A 153 -17.11 -3.57 -8.36
C ASN A 153 -16.36 -4.90 -8.56
N THR A 154 -16.86 -5.77 -9.45
CA THR A 154 -16.16 -7.00 -9.85
C THR A 154 -14.83 -6.69 -10.53
N GLN A 155 -14.82 -5.74 -11.48
CA GLN A 155 -13.59 -5.35 -12.16
C GLN A 155 -12.55 -4.76 -11.19
N ALA A 156 -12.98 -3.97 -10.20
CA ALA A 156 -12.09 -3.47 -9.16
C ALA A 156 -11.48 -4.60 -8.32
N LYS A 157 -12.27 -5.62 -7.98
CA LYS A 157 -11.80 -6.81 -7.28
C LYS A 157 -10.76 -7.57 -8.11
N ASP A 158 -11.00 -7.77 -9.40
CA ASP A 158 -10.06 -8.46 -10.29
C ASP A 158 -8.72 -7.72 -10.37
N LEU A 159 -8.76 -6.38 -10.48
CA LEU A 159 -7.54 -5.55 -10.46
C LEU A 159 -6.81 -5.64 -9.12
N LEU A 160 -7.53 -5.66 -8.00
CA LEU A 160 -6.96 -5.81 -6.67
C LEU A 160 -6.27 -7.17 -6.52
N ASP A 161 -6.91 -8.24 -7.00
CA ASP A 161 -6.35 -9.60 -6.94
C ASP A 161 -5.16 -9.78 -7.88
N ASP A 162 -5.12 -9.07 -9.02
CA ASP A 162 -3.94 -8.96 -9.87
C ASP A 162 -2.78 -8.27 -9.11
N LEU A 163 -3.04 -7.12 -8.48
CA LEU A 163 -2.03 -6.37 -7.72
C LEU A 163 -1.41 -7.19 -6.58
N LYS A 164 -2.21 -7.98 -5.86
CA LYS A 164 -1.74 -8.84 -4.75
C LYS A 164 -0.69 -9.86 -5.20
N LYS A 165 -0.71 -10.29 -6.46
CA LYS A 165 0.20 -11.33 -6.98
C LYS A 165 1.54 -10.77 -7.47
N LEU A 166 1.70 -9.45 -7.55
CA LEU A 166 2.87 -8.82 -8.18
C LEU A 166 4.05 -8.65 -7.23
N ILE A 167 3.79 -8.56 -5.93
CA ILE A 167 4.82 -8.46 -4.90
C ILE A 167 4.89 -9.82 -4.19
N VAL A 168 6.00 -10.51 -4.38
CA VAL A 168 6.27 -11.79 -3.72
C VAL A 168 7.23 -11.53 -2.56
N LEU A 169 6.80 -11.95 -1.37
CA LEU A 169 7.59 -11.85 -0.15
C LEU A 169 8.14 -13.24 0.19
N THR A 170 9.45 -13.36 0.24
CA THR A 170 10.12 -14.59 0.69
C THR A 170 10.88 -14.29 1.97
N LEU A 171 10.66 -15.07 3.02
CA LEU A 171 11.47 -14.99 4.23
C LEU A 171 12.87 -15.51 3.88
N ASP A 172 13.85 -14.64 3.98
CA ASP A 172 15.26 -15.00 3.86
C ASP A 172 15.76 -15.39 5.25
N GLU A 173 16.57 -16.45 5.27
CA GLU A 173 17.15 -17.17 6.42
C GLU A 173 16.78 -16.61 7.80
N ILE A 174 15.93 -17.34 8.54
CA ILE A 174 15.78 -17.10 9.98
C ILE A 174 17.03 -17.70 10.64
N PRO A 175 17.94 -16.92 11.24
CA PRO A 175 19.03 -17.50 12.00
C PRO A 175 18.42 -18.29 13.15
N ILE A 176 18.51 -19.62 13.10
CA ILE A 176 18.13 -20.47 14.23
C ILE A 176 19.22 -20.30 15.28
N ASP A 177 18.99 -19.37 16.20
CA ASP A 177 19.81 -19.21 17.39
C ASP A 177 19.17 -19.93 18.60
N GLN A 178 19.87 -19.93 19.73
CA GLN A 178 19.43 -20.60 20.94
C GLN A 178 18.05 -20.05 21.42
N HIS A 179 17.73 -18.78 21.14
CA HIS A 179 16.44 -18.17 21.47
C HIS A 179 15.29 -18.72 20.62
N ALA A 180 15.53 -19.03 19.34
CA ALA A 180 14.54 -19.69 18.50
C ALA A 180 14.22 -21.12 19.00
N LEU A 181 15.21 -21.83 19.56
CA LEU A 181 15.01 -23.13 20.20
C LEU A 181 14.27 -23.00 21.54
N ASP A 182 14.52 -21.94 22.31
CA ASP A 182 13.86 -21.72 23.59
C ASP A 182 12.37 -21.39 23.44
N LEU A 183 11.98 -20.67 22.37
CA LEU A 183 10.58 -20.42 22.00
C LEU A 183 9.82 -21.72 21.68
N PHE A 184 10.48 -22.72 21.10
CA PHE A 184 9.87 -24.03 20.82
C PHE A 184 9.83 -24.96 22.03
N ARG A 185 10.72 -24.78 23.01
CA ARG A 185 10.79 -25.59 24.23
C ARG A 185 9.90 -25.10 25.38
N SER A 186 9.34 -23.91 25.24
CA SER A 186 8.44 -23.29 26.23
C SER A 186 6.95 -23.42 25.88
N GLY A 187 6.61 -24.23 24.87
CA GLY A 187 5.25 -24.64 24.51
C GLY A 187 4.84 -25.97 25.15
#